data_AF-A0A202EAJ1-F1
#
_entry.id   AF-A0A202EAJ1-F1
#
_cell.length_a   1.000
_cell.length_b   1.000
_cell.length_c   1.000
_cell.angle_alpha   90.00
_cell.angle_beta   90.00
_cell.angle_gamma   90.00
#
_symmetry.space_group_name_H-M   'P 1'
#
loop_
_entity.id
_entity.type
_entity.pdbx_description
1 polymer ?
#
loop_
_entity_poly.entity_id
_entity_poly.type
_entity_poly.pdbx_seq_one_letter_code
_entity_poly.pdbx_strand_id
1 'polypeptide(L)'
;MYGVLTDDRELAQAGVGDRPHFFAEAVDGTRREPLEAAINAVACWGDTATVRDDPTRAAVTADGVRATPDARGHHWGTVCPSDSEYREALLERIERVGSVGDVRLTTVGVPGASFCHCERCDHAFDESDHTDRGVWRAALITAFVADAAERVTGDLLVTLYPDPYPGHLRERTGLEPAALEPHVDGFVVPLCGVGYGTTYWVESLAQGFASELEGLDVPLTIQLSAADTEADRLAELTQQLEPYADRFVYGTHPDDAATVRDVIRRLSGANVHTPA
;
A
#
# COMPACT_ATOMS: atom_id res chain seq x y z
N MET A 1 16.22 8.69 2.42
CA MET A 1 15.95 8.66 0.96
C MET A 1 14.55 9.18 0.75
N TYR A 2 14.36 10.06 -0.23
CA TYR A 2 13.07 10.75 -0.44
C TYR A 2 12.53 10.47 -1.85
N GLY A 3 11.31 9.96 -1.94
CA GLY A 3 10.62 9.67 -3.19
C GLY A 3 9.40 10.56 -3.42
N VAL A 4 8.82 10.47 -4.61
CA VAL A 4 7.53 11.08 -4.94
C VAL A 4 6.57 10.01 -5.40
N LEU A 5 5.28 10.11 -5.04
CA LEU A 5 4.23 9.24 -5.54
C LEU A 5 3.24 10.07 -6.35
N THR A 6 3.03 9.72 -7.60
CA THR A 6 2.13 10.45 -8.49
C THR A 6 1.54 9.55 -9.57
N ASP A 7 0.46 10.00 -10.20
CA ASP A 7 -0.10 9.39 -11.41
C ASP A 7 0.22 10.20 -12.67
N ASP A 8 0.95 11.32 -12.53
CA ASP A 8 1.45 12.14 -13.64
C ASP A 8 2.82 11.64 -14.11
N ARG A 9 2.91 11.29 -15.40
CA ARG A 9 4.12 10.68 -15.99
C ARG A 9 5.29 11.65 -16.04
N GLU A 10 5.04 12.91 -16.42
CA GLU A 10 6.09 13.91 -16.55
C GLU A 10 6.70 14.23 -15.19
N LEU A 11 5.85 14.33 -14.15
CA LEU A 11 6.28 14.56 -12.79
C LEU A 11 7.07 13.38 -12.22
N ALA A 12 6.63 12.14 -12.46
CA ALA A 12 7.37 10.94 -12.06
C ALA A 12 8.79 10.91 -12.68
N GLN A 13 8.94 11.44 -13.90
CA GLN A 13 10.22 11.49 -14.62
C GLN A 13 11.02 12.78 -14.38
N ALA A 14 10.47 13.75 -13.64
CA ALA A 14 11.09 15.06 -13.44
C ALA A 14 12.27 15.06 -12.44
N GLY A 15 12.58 13.92 -11.82
CA GLY A 15 13.71 13.80 -10.88
C GLY A 15 13.53 14.61 -9.59
N VAL A 16 12.29 14.72 -9.08
CA VAL A 16 12.00 15.46 -7.85
C VAL A 16 12.58 14.78 -6.60
N GLY A 17 12.75 13.46 -6.63
CA GLY A 17 13.35 12.66 -5.57
C GLY A 17 14.17 11.50 -6.12
N ASP A 18 14.69 10.66 -5.22
CA ASP A 18 15.63 9.58 -5.54
C ASP A 18 14.95 8.38 -6.23
N ARG A 19 13.71 8.09 -5.82
CA ARG A 19 12.91 6.96 -6.32
C ARG A 19 11.45 7.37 -6.54
N PRO A 20 11.01 7.52 -7.80
CA PRO A 20 9.61 7.82 -8.08
C PRO A 20 8.76 6.55 -7.87
N HIS A 21 7.62 6.72 -7.23
CA HIS A 21 6.52 5.77 -7.24
C HIS A 21 5.45 6.28 -8.23
N PHE A 22 4.90 5.37 -9.03
CA PHE A 22 3.95 5.72 -10.09
C PHE A 22 2.68 4.89 -9.98
N PHE A 23 1.50 5.52 -10.01
CA PHE A 23 0.22 4.79 -10.04
C PHE A 23 -0.06 4.19 -11.41
N ALA A 24 0.55 3.03 -11.68
CA ALA A 24 0.28 2.22 -12.86
C ALA A 24 -1.16 1.69 -12.85
N GLU A 25 -1.67 1.24 -11.71
CA GLU A 25 -3.08 0.86 -11.56
C GLU A 25 -3.71 1.50 -10.32
N ALA A 26 -4.97 1.94 -10.44
CA ALA A 26 -5.72 2.59 -9.38
C ALA A 26 -7.04 1.86 -9.06
N VAL A 27 -7.58 2.13 -7.87
CA VAL A 27 -8.76 1.42 -7.31
C VAL A 27 -10.08 1.66 -8.06
N ASP A 28 -10.11 2.65 -8.95
CA ASP A 28 -11.24 2.93 -9.84
C ASP A 28 -11.25 2.02 -11.08
N GLY A 29 -10.19 1.24 -11.31
CA GLY A 29 -9.97 0.40 -12.48
C GLY A 29 -9.09 1.05 -13.56
N THR A 30 -8.59 2.26 -13.34
CA THR A 30 -7.67 2.93 -14.27
C THR A 30 -6.34 2.20 -14.34
N ARG A 31 -5.84 1.99 -15.57
CA ARG A 31 -4.54 1.38 -15.86
C ARG A 31 -3.72 2.29 -16.77
N ARG A 32 -2.43 2.44 -16.46
CA ARG A 32 -1.45 3.25 -17.17
C ARG A 32 -0.24 2.39 -17.52
N GLU A 33 0.51 2.79 -18.53
CA GLU A 33 1.75 2.12 -18.89
C GLU A 33 2.78 2.29 -17.75
N PRO A 34 3.40 1.21 -17.24
CA PRO A 34 4.40 1.30 -16.20
C PRO A 34 5.65 2.07 -16.65
N LEU A 35 6.44 2.50 -15.66
CA LEU A 35 7.67 3.25 -15.85
C LEU A 35 8.88 2.42 -15.41
N GLU A 36 9.89 2.33 -16.26
CA GLU A 36 11.09 1.49 -16.04
C GLU A 36 11.89 1.91 -14.80
N ALA A 37 12.06 3.21 -14.60
CA ALA A 37 12.83 3.77 -13.48
C ALA A 37 11.96 4.11 -12.25
N ALA A 38 10.79 3.47 -12.09
CA ALA A 38 9.86 3.75 -11.00
C ALA A 38 9.42 2.48 -10.27
N ILE A 39 8.96 2.68 -9.03
CA ILE A 39 8.20 1.68 -8.28
C ILE A 39 6.73 1.83 -8.68
N ASN A 40 6.26 0.93 -9.53
CA ASN A 40 4.93 0.97 -10.11
C ASN A 40 3.90 0.38 -9.13
N ALA A 41 2.99 1.23 -8.66
CA ALA A 41 1.90 0.86 -7.78
C ALA A 41 0.78 0.15 -8.55
N VAL A 42 0.43 -1.06 -8.11
CA VAL A 42 -0.67 -1.87 -8.66
C VAL A 42 -1.75 -2.03 -7.61
N ALA A 43 -2.98 -1.61 -7.92
CA ALA A 43 -4.15 -1.90 -7.10
C ALA A 43 -4.53 -3.38 -7.25
N CYS A 44 -4.41 -4.13 -6.16
CA CYS A 44 -4.64 -5.57 -6.13
C CYS A 44 -6.14 -5.90 -6.09
N TRP A 45 -6.76 -5.80 -4.91
CA TRP A 45 -8.17 -6.19 -4.73
C TRP A 45 -9.13 -5.00 -4.83
N GLY A 46 -8.62 -3.77 -4.71
CA GLY A 46 -9.40 -2.57 -4.99
C GLY A 46 -9.60 -2.40 -6.49
N ASP A 47 -10.80 -2.67 -6.99
CA ASP A 47 -11.17 -2.53 -8.40
C ASP A 47 -12.68 -2.26 -8.53
N THR A 48 -13.00 -0.96 -8.50
CA THR A 48 -14.38 -0.48 -8.54
C THR A 48 -15.04 -0.76 -9.88
N ALA A 49 -14.29 -0.73 -10.98
CA ALA A 49 -14.82 -1.05 -12.30
C ALA A 49 -15.26 -2.52 -12.37
N THR A 50 -14.40 -3.45 -11.95
CA THR A 50 -14.73 -4.88 -11.93
C THR A 50 -15.94 -5.16 -11.04
N VAL A 51 -16.00 -4.59 -9.84
CA VAL A 51 -17.13 -4.78 -8.91
C VAL A 51 -18.43 -4.16 -9.45
N ARG A 52 -18.36 -3.05 -10.18
CA ARG A 52 -19.53 -2.43 -10.81
C ARG A 52 -20.05 -3.28 -11.96
N ASP A 53 -19.15 -3.82 -12.78
CA ASP A 53 -19.49 -4.58 -13.97
C ASP A 53 -19.99 -5.99 -13.62
N ASP A 54 -19.40 -6.62 -12.60
CA ASP A 54 -19.86 -7.87 -12.00
C ASP A 54 -19.87 -7.80 -10.46
N PRO A 55 -20.99 -7.35 -9.86
CA PRO A 55 -21.13 -7.25 -8.42
C PRO A 55 -20.93 -8.57 -7.68
N THR A 56 -21.09 -9.72 -8.37
CA THR A 56 -20.92 -11.05 -7.75
C THR A 56 -19.47 -11.32 -7.33
N ARG A 57 -18.50 -10.65 -7.95
CA ARG A 57 -17.07 -10.76 -7.62
C ARG A 57 -16.67 -10.01 -6.35
N ALA A 58 -17.51 -9.10 -5.85
CA ALA A 58 -17.21 -8.33 -4.65
C ALA A 58 -17.01 -9.24 -3.42
N ALA A 59 -16.10 -8.84 -2.52
CA ALA A 59 -16.02 -9.40 -1.18
C ALA A 59 -17.33 -9.14 -0.42
N VAL A 60 -17.72 -10.07 0.47
CA VAL A 60 -19.00 -10.00 1.21
C VAL A 60 -18.74 -10.19 2.70
N THR A 61 -19.45 -9.42 3.53
CA THR A 61 -19.45 -9.57 4.99
C THR A 61 -20.29 -10.76 5.45
N ALA A 62 -20.12 -11.17 6.70
CA ALA A 62 -20.97 -12.20 7.33
C ALA A 62 -22.48 -11.89 7.25
N ASP A 63 -22.86 -10.61 7.27
CA ASP A 63 -24.26 -10.16 7.16
C ASP A 63 -24.72 -9.97 5.71
N GLY A 64 -23.91 -10.36 4.72
CA GLY A 64 -24.27 -10.29 3.29
C GLY A 64 -24.01 -8.94 2.62
N VAL A 65 -23.28 -8.01 3.25
CA VAL A 65 -22.98 -6.69 2.67
C VAL A 65 -21.80 -6.81 1.71
N ARG A 66 -21.98 -6.35 0.45
CA ARG A 66 -20.91 -6.32 -0.56
C ARG A 66 -19.97 -5.15 -0.33
N ALA A 67 -18.67 -5.35 -0.58
CA ALA A 67 -17.66 -4.31 -0.57
C ALA A 67 -17.76 -3.42 -1.83
N THR A 68 -18.74 -2.52 -1.85
CA THR A 68 -18.93 -1.51 -2.91
C THR A 68 -18.64 -0.11 -2.35
N PRO A 69 -18.36 0.90 -3.20
CA PRO A 69 -18.17 2.27 -2.74
C PRO A 69 -19.38 2.87 -2.01
N ASP A 70 -20.59 2.36 -2.27
CA ASP A 70 -21.82 2.82 -1.61
C ASP A 70 -21.98 2.24 -0.20
N ALA A 71 -21.22 1.18 0.15
CA ALA A 71 -21.27 0.58 1.46
C ALA A 71 -20.56 1.46 2.49
N ARG A 72 -21.15 1.61 3.68
CA ARG A 72 -20.62 2.45 4.75
C ARG A 72 -19.19 2.02 5.12
N GLY A 73 -18.25 2.96 5.07
CA GLY A 73 -16.85 2.73 5.43
C GLY A 73 -15.99 2.19 4.29
N HIS A 74 -16.53 2.05 3.08
CA HIS A 74 -15.78 1.69 1.89
C HIS A 74 -15.64 2.90 0.95
N HIS A 75 -14.45 3.06 0.38
CA HIS A 75 -14.16 4.15 -0.55
C HIS A 75 -14.01 3.66 -2.00
N TRP A 76 -13.91 2.35 -2.20
CA TRP A 76 -13.78 1.69 -3.50
C TRP A 76 -14.45 0.31 -3.48
N GLY A 77 -14.71 -0.26 -4.65
CA GLY A 77 -15.15 -1.65 -4.78
C GLY A 77 -13.99 -2.62 -4.54
N THR A 78 -14.20 -3.65 -3.72
CA THR A 78 -13.16 -4.66 -3.44
C THR A 78 -13.56 -6.02 -3.98
N VAL A 79 -12.79 -6.56 -4.91
CA VAL A 79 -12.92 -7.93 -5.42
C VAL A 79 -12.53 -8.92 -4.33
N CYS A 80 -13.24 -10.03 -4.25
CA CYS A 80 -12.97 -11.08 -3.28
C CYS A 80 -11.59 -11.73 -3.52
N PRO A 81 -10.69 -11.78 -2.51
CA PRO A 81 -9.36 -12.38 -2.70
C PRO A 81 -9.36 -13.89 -3.00
N SER A 82 -10.49 -14.59 -2.79
CA SER A 82 -10.65 -16.00 -3.17
C SER A 82 -11.25 -16.19 -4.57
N ASP A 83 -11.47 -15.12 -5.34
CA ASP A 83 -11.82 -15.21 -6.77
C ASP A 83 -10.56 -15.64 -7.55
N SER A 84 -10.45 -16.93 -7.87
CA SER A 84 -9.27 -17.52 -8.51
C SER A 84 -9.01 -16.98 -9.91
N GLU A 85 -10.07 -16.69 -10.68
CA GLU A 85 -9.94 -16.11 -12.02
C GLU A 85 -9.35 -14.69 -11.93
N TYR A 86 -9.87 -13.88 -11.00
CA TYR A 86 -9.35 -12.53 -10.80
C TYR A 86 -7.92 -12.56 -10.25
N ARG A 87 -7.62 -13.48 -9.33
CA ARG A 87 -6.28 -13.67 -8.77
C ARG A 87 -5.26 -13.97 -9.86
N GLU A 88 -5.55 -14.91 -10.77
CA GLU A 88 -4.62 -15.26 -11.86
C GLU A 88 -4.41 -14.07 -12.80
N ALA A 89 -5.48 -13.40 -13.22
CA ALA A 89 -5.39 -12.22 -14.07
C ALA A 89 -4.67 -11.04 -13.39
N LEU A 90 -4.75 -10.92 -12.05
CA LEU A 90 -3.98 -9.96 -11.27
C LEU A 90 -2.50 -10.31 -11.24
N LEU A 91 -2.14 -11.58 -11.05
CA LEU A 91 -0.75 -12.03 -11.08
C LEU A 91 -0.11 -11.81 -12.46
N GLU A 92 -0.83 -12.08 -13.55
CA GLU A 92 -0.37 -11.76 -14.92
C GLU A 92 -0.18 -10.25 -15.15
N ARG A 93 -0.99 -9.40 -14.50
CA ARG A 93 -0.80 -7.94 -14.53
C ARG A 93 0.45 -7.53 -13.75
N ILE A 94 0.62 -8.07 -12.54
CA ILE A 94 1.79 -7.80 -11.69
C ILE A 94 3.08 -8.23 -12.39
N GLU A 95 3.10 -9.40 -13.03
CA GLU A 95 4.25 -9.88 -13.81
C GLU A 95 4.62 -8.91 -14.94
N ARG A 96 3.63 -8.46 -15.72
CA ARG A 96 3.86 -7.49 -16.80
C ARG A 96 4.44 -6.18 -16.28
N VAL A 97 3.88 -5.64 -15.19
CA VAL A 97 4.40 -4.41 -14.56
C VAL A 97 5.81 -4.64 -14.01
N GLY A 98 6.02 -5.76 -13.33
CA GLY A 98 7.29 -6.17 -12.72
C GLY A 98 8.40 -6.54 -13.71
N SER A 99 8.05 -6.75 -14.98
CA SER A 99 9.01 -6.90 -16.08
C SER A 99 9.53 -5.55 -16.60
N VAL A 100 8.87 -4.44 -16.25
CA VAL A 100 9.25 -3.09 -16.67
C VAL A 100 10.04 -2.37 -15.57
N GLY A 101 9.57 -2.42 -14.32
CA GLY A 101 10.26 -1.81 -13.17
C GLY A 101 9.82 -2.44 -11.86
N ASP A 102 10.29 -1.90 -10.74
CA ASP A 102 9.91 -2.36 -9.41
C ASP A 102 8.39 -2.23 -9.18
N VAL A 103 7.84 -3.00 -8.24
CA VAL A 103 6.40 -3.08 -8.00
C VAL A 103 6.08 -2.69 -6.57
N ARG A 104 4.99 -1.93 -6.40
CA ARG A 104 4.32 -1.76 -5.10
C ARG A 104 2.90 -2.30 -5.18
N LEU A 105 2.59 -3.30 -4.37
CA LEU A 105 1.22 -3.78 -4.22
C LEU A 105 0.44 -2.85 -3.30
N THR A 106 -0.69 -2.34 -3.78
CA THR A 106 -1.63 -1.49 -3.03
C THR A 106 -2.97 -2.19 -2.90
N THR A 107 -3.75 -1.87 -1.86
CA THR A 107 -5.02 -2.56 -1.55
C THR A 107 -4.87 -4.09 -1.47
N VAL A 108 -3.75 -4.55 -0.90
CA VAL A 108 -3.50 -5.97 -0.60
C VAL A 108 -4.25 -6.33 0.67
N GLY A 109 -4.91 -7.48 0.69
CA GLY A 109 -5.69 -7.91 1.84
C GLY A 109 -7.19 -7.86 1.60
N VAL A 110 -7.93 -8.25 2.63
CA VAL A 110 -9.40 -8.23 2.64
C VAL A 110 -9.90 -6.86 3.16
N PRO A 111 -11.13 -6.44 2.82
CA PRO A 111 -11.58 -5.08 3.09
C PRO A 111 -12.01 -4.79 4.53
N GLY A 112 -11.99 -5.78 5.44
CA GLY A 112 -12.32 -5.61 6.85
C GLY A 112 -12.47 -6.93 7.61
N ALA A 113 -12.56 -6.84 8.94
CA ALA A 113 -12.57 -8.01 9.82
C ALA A 113 -13.77 -8.95 9.61
N SER A 114 -14.92 -8.42 9.20
CA SER A 114 -16.15 -9.18 8.98
C SER A 114 -16.31 -9.73 7.57
N PHE A 115 -15.32 -9.55 6.68
CA PHE A 115 -15.36 -9.97 5.28
C PHE A 115 -14.88 -11.41 5.06
N CYS A 116 -14.97 -11.84 3.80
CA CYS A 116 -14.69 -13.19 3.34
C CYS A 116 -15.74 -14.21 3.80
N HIS A 117 -17.01 -13.86 3.62
CA HIS A 117 -18.17 -14.72 3.84
C HIS A 117 -19.08 -14.79 2.60
N CYS A 118 -18.49 -14.66 1.41
CA CYS A 118 -19.21 -15.02 0.18
C CYS A 118 -19.13 -16.54 -0.03
N GLU A 119 -19.99 -17.09 -0.88
CA GLU A 119 -20.04 -18.54 -1.16
C GLU A 119 -18.67 -19.12 -1.56
N ARG A 120 -17.85 -18.36 -2.31
CA ARG A 120 -16.48 -18.78 -2.68
C ARG A 120 -15.57 -18.91 -1.46
N CYS A 121 -15.61 -17.94 -0.54
CA CYS A 121 -14.80 -17.95 0.66
C CYS A 121 -15.24 -19.05 1.62
N ASP A 122 -16.55 -19.25 1.79
CA ASP A 122 -17.06 -20.30 2.66
C ASP A 122 -16.68 -21.69 2.15
N HIS A 123 -16.84 -21.93 0.84
CA HIS A 123 -16.39 -23.16 0.23
C HIS A 123 -14.88 -23.37 0.36
N ALA A 124 -14.07 -22.36 0.02
CA ALA A 124 -12.61 -22.45 0.11
C ALA A 124 -12.09 -22.60 1.55
N PHE A 125 -12.81 -22.06 2.55
CA PHE A 125 -12.50 -22.26 3.95
C PHE A 125 -12.84 -23.68 4.41
N ASP A 126 -14.03 -24.18 4.05
CA ASP A 126 -14.49 -25.53 4.40
C ASP A 126 -13.64 -26.65 3.76
N GLU A 127 -13.06 -26.40 2.58
CA GLU A 127 -12.12 -27.31 1.91
C GLU A 127 -10.68 -27.20 2.43
N SER A 128 -10.37 -26.19 3.24
CA SER A 128 -9.03 -25.99 3.78
C SER A 128 -8.77 -26.78 5.07
N ASP A 129 -7.50 -26.98 5.41
CA ASP A 129 -7.10 -27.58 6.69
C ASP A 129 -7.18 -26.58 7.87
N HIS A 130 -7.63 -25.35 7.63
CA HIS A 130 -7.71 -24.33 8.67
C HIS A 130 -9.00 -24.42 9.47
N THR A 131 -8.89 -24.43 10.79
CA THR A 131 -10.05 -24.34 11.70
C THR A 131 -10.38 -22.92 12.13
N ASP A 132 -9.54 -21.95 11.78
CA ASP A 132 -9.69 -20.53 12.13
C ASP A 132 -9.66 -19.68 10.85
N ARG A 133 -10.71 -18.87 10.67
CA ARG A 133 -10.89 -18.06 9.45
C ARG A 133 -9.89 -16.91 9.37
N GLY A 134 -9.42 -16.39 10.49
CA GLY A 134 -8.37 -15.38 10.52
C GLY A 134 -7.03 -15.94 10.05
N VAL A 135 -6.68 -17.17 10.48
CA VAL A 135 -5.50 -17.90 9.98
C VAL A 135 -5.63 -18.17 8.48
N TRP A 136 -6.78 -18.66 8.01
CA TRP A 136 -7.02 -18.92 6.59
C TRP A 136 -6.92 -17.63 5.75
N ARG A 137 -7.52 -16.52 6.20
CA ARG A 137 -7.41 -15.21 5.53
C ARG A 137 -5.96 -14.76 5.43
N ALA A 138 -5.18 -14.91 6.50
CA ALA A 138 -3.77 -14.55 6.48
C ALA A 138 -2.95 -15.41 5.52
N ALA A 139 -3.21 -16.73 5.50
CA ALA A 139 -2.57 -17.66 4.57
C ALA A 139 -2.92 -17.34 3.11
N LEU A 140 -4.18 -17.02 2.81
CA LEU A 140 -4.64 -16.64 1.47
C LEU A 140 -3.89 -15.42 0.93
N ILE A 141 -3.75 -14.37 1.75
CA ILE A 141 -3.06 -13.15 1.35
C ILE A 141 -1.54 -13.36 1.26
N THR A 142 -0.95 -14.09 2.20
CA THR A 142 0.48 -14.43 2.17
C THR A 142 0.84 -15.22 0.92
N ALA A 143 0.03 -16.23 0.57
CA ALA A 143 0.24 -17.01 -0.65
C ALA A 143 0.12 -16.17 -1.92
N PHE A 144 -0.80 -15.19 -1.96
CA PHE A 144 -0.86 -14.24 -3.07
C PHE A 144 0.39 -13.38 -3.20
N VAL A 145 0.94 -12.87 -2.08
CA VAL A 145 2.17 -12.06 -2.11
C VAL A 145 3.38 -12.90 -2.50
N ALA A 146 3.48 -14.14 -2.01
CA ALA A 146 4.54 -15.07 -2.43
C ALA A 146 4.49 -15.33 -3.95
N ASP A 147 3.32 -15.64 -4.49
CA ASP A 147 3.11 -15.83 -5.92
C ASP A 147 3.44 -14.59 -6.77
N ALA A 148 3.21 -13.38 -6.22
CA ALA A 148 3.58 -12.13 -6.87
C ALA A 148 5.10 -11.93 -6.85
N ALA A 149 5.76 -12.23 -5.73
CA ALA A 149 7.21 -12.12 -5.57
C ALA A 149 7.97 -13.02 -6.56
N GLU A 150 7.46 -14.22 -6.83
CA GLU A 150 8.05 -15.14 -7.82
C GLU A 150 7.96 -14.64 -9.27
N ARG A 151 7.07 -13.68 -9.55
CA ARG A 151 6.78 -13.16 -10.90
C ARG A 151 7.43 -11.80 -11.19
N VAL A 152 7.84 -11.05 -10.16
CA VAL A 152 8.46 -9.73 -10.33
C VAL A 152 9.98 -9.90 -10.48
N THR A 153 10.59 -9.15 -11.40
CA THR A 153 12.05 -9.21 -11.62
C THR A 153 12.85 -8.27 -10.71
N GLY A 154 12.24 -7.16 -10.29
CA GLY A 154 12.83 -6.15 -9.39
C GLY A 154 12.31 -6.23 -7.95
N ASP A 155 12.40 -5.11 -7.23
CA ASP A 155 11.94 -5.01 -5.84
C ASP A 155 10.40 -5.12 -5.78
N LEU A 156 9.88 -5.87 -4.80
CA LEU A 156 8.46 -5.97 -4.48
C LEU A 156 8.16 -5.33 -3.12
N LEU A 157 7.39 -4.24 -3.13
CA LEU A 157 6.94 -3.56 -1.93
C LEU A 157 5.46 -3.85 -1.67
N VAL A 158 5.06 -3.95 -0.40
CA VAL A 158 3.65 -4.13 0.00
C VAL A 158 3.16 -2.97 0.83
N THR A 159 1.98 -2.46 0.50
CA THR A 159 1.32 -1.43 1.29
C THR A 159 0.61 -2.04 2.49
N LEU A 160 0.92 -1.58 3.69
CA LEU A 160 0.18 -1.90 4.91
C LEU A 160 -0.87 -0.83 5.18
N TYR A 161 -2.05 -1.23 5.66
CA TYR A 161 -3.07 -0.27 6.11
C TYR A 161 -2.63 0.40 7.42
N PRO A 162 -2.92 1.69 7.65
CA PRO A 162 -2.37 2.45 8.79
C PRO A 162 -3.03 2.09 10.14
N ASP A 163 -2.80 0.88 10.61
CA ASP A 163 -3.31 0.32 11.87
C ASP A 163 -2.24 -0.56 12.55
N PRO A 164 -1.26 0.06 13.25
CA PRO A 164 -0.08 -0.62 13.78
C PRO A 164 -0.34 -1.33 15.12
N TYR A 165 -1.58 -1.39 15.58
CA TYR A 165 -1.87 -2.07 16.84
C TYR A 165 -1.64 -3.58 16.68
N PRO A 166 -1.04 -4.26 17.68
CA PRO A 166 -0.67 -5.66 17.56
C PRO A 166 -1.83 -6.54 17.08
N GLY A 167 -1.62 -7.26 15.98
CA GLY A 167 -2.60 -8.18 15.39
C GLY A 167 -3.74 -7.53 14.58
N HIS A 168 -3.89 -6.21 14.58
CA HIS A 168 -4.97 -5.54 13.85
C HIS A 168 -4.86 -5.69 12.33
N LEU A 169 -3.64 -5.63 11.78
CA LEU A 169 -3.41 -5.87 10.35
C LEU A 169 -3.95 -7.25 9.94
N ARG A 170 -3.62 -8.28 10.71
CA ARG A 170 -4.08 -9.65 10.48
C ARG A 170 -5.60 -9.75 10.60
N GLU A 171 -6.16 -9.28 11.71
CA GLU A 171 -7.60 -9.37 11.98
C GLU A 171 -8.43 -8.66 10.92
N ARG A 172 -8.03 -7.43 10.55
CA ARG A 172 -8.82 -6.57 9.66
C ARG A 172 -8.58 -6.84 8.19
N THR A 173 -7.35 -7.20 7.82
CA THR A 173 -6.94 -7.22 6.40
C THR A 173 -6.32 -8.54 5.97
N GLY A 174 -6.01 -9.44 6.90
CA GLY A 174 -5.27 -10.67 6.61
C GLY A 174 -3.79 -10.43 6.30
N LEU A 175 -3.26 -9.22 6.51
CA LEU A 175 -1.83 -8.94 6.39
C LEU A 175 -1.12 -9.34 7.68
N GLU A 176 -0.06 -10.13 7.56
CA GLU A 176 0.78 -10.57 8.67
C GLU A 176 2.24 -10.23 8.32
N PRO A 177 2.80 -9.09 8.78
CA PRO A 177 4.11 -8.62 8.33
C PRO A 177 5.23 -9.66 8.45
N ALA A 178 5.27 -10.41 9.56
CA ALA A 178 6.26 -11.47 9.77
C ALA A 178 6.14 -12.63 8.76
N ALA A 179 4.94 -12.92 8.25
CA ALA A 179 4.76 -13.93 7.21
C ALA A 179 5.05 -13.39 5.79
N LEU A 180 4.97 -12.06 5.61
CA LEU A 180 5.25 -11.39 4.35
C LEU A 180 6.73 -11.07 4.17
N GLU A 181 7.47 -10.88 5.27
CA GLU A 181 8.90 -10.54 5.27
C GLU A 181 9.75 -11.33 4.26
N PRO A 182 9.62 -12.67 4.15
CA PRO A 182 10.45 -13.45 3.23
C PRO A 182 10.17 -13.20 1.73
N HIS A 183 9.12 -12.45 1.41
CA HIS A 183 8.59 -12.28 0.05
C HIS A 183 8.62 -10.83 -0.43
N VAL A 184 9.09 -9.88 0.38
CA VAL A 184 9.01 -8.45 0.07
C VAL A 184 10.31 -7.72 0.40
N ASP A 185 10.61 -6.70 -0.39
CA ASP A 185 11.79 -5.84 -0.24
C ASP A 185 11.50 -4.56 0.57
N GLY A 186 10.25 -4.38 0.98
CA GLY A 186 9.85 -3.22 1.77
C GLY A 186 8.36 -3.15 2.07
N PHE A 187 8.04 -2.52 3.21
CA PHE A 187 6.67 -2.12 3.52
C PHE A 187 6.47 -0.63 3.26
N VAL A 188 5.27 -0.26 2.81
CA VAL A 188 4.87 1.15 2.68
C VAL A 188 3.62 1.43 3.48
N VAL A 189 3.65 2.44 4.35
CA VAL A 189 2.49 2.85 5.16
C VAL A 189 2.05 4.25 4.75
N PRO A 190 0.83 4.42 4.20
CA PRO A 190 0.26 5.73 3.92
C PRO A 190 -0.28 6.37 5.19
N LEU A 191 0.41 7.41 5.67
CA LEU A 191 -0.02 8.27 6.78
C LEU A 191 -0.46 9.64 6.23
N CYS A 192 -1.40 9.62 5.28
CA CYS A 192 -1.88 10.82 4.62
C CYS A 192 -2.89 11.57 5.50
N GLY A 193 -2.68 12.87 5.71
CA GLY A 193 -3.63 13.76 6.35
C GLY A 193 -3.68 15.11 5.65
N VAL A 194 -4.84 15.75 5.64
CA VAL A 194 -5.00 17.10 5.07
C VAL A 194 -4.31 18.11 5.98
N GLY A 195 -3.27 18.77 5.47
CA GLY A 195 -2.57 19.88 6.13
C GLY A 195 -1.83 19.55 7.44
N TYR A 196 -1.84 18.31 7.92
CA TYR A 196 -1.23 17.85 9.18
C TYR A 196 -1.35 18.83 10.35
N GLY A 197 -2.55 19.38 10.58
CA GLY A 197 -2.80 20.33 11.67
C GLY A 197 -2.50 19.76 13.07
N THR A 198 -2.31 18.45 13.18
CA THR A 198 -1.90 17.75 14.38
C THR A 198 -0.93 16.67 13.96
N THR A 199 0.36 16.78 14.31
CA THR A 199 1.39 15.84 13.84
C THR A 199 1.58 14.63 14.75
N TYR A 200 1.19 14.73 16.03
CA TYR A 200 1.44 13.66 17.01
C TYR A 200 0.78 12.32 16.62
N TRP A 201 -0.36 12.33 15.92
CA TRP A 201 -1.00 11.08 15.49
C TRP A 201 -0.17 10.37 14.43
N VAL A 202 0.47 11.13 13.53
CA VAL A 202 1.36 10.58 12.49
C VAL A 202 2.57 9.94 13.17
N GLU A 203 3.18 10.64 14.12
CA GLU A 203 4.29 10.13 14.92
C GLU A 203 3.89 8.87 15.69
N SER A 204 2.74 8.89 16.36
CA SER A 204 2.24 7.75 17.15
C SER A 204 2.03 6.51 16.26
N LEU A 205 1.50 6.68 15.05
CA LEU A 205 1.34 5.58 14.11
C LEU A 205 2.67 5.09 13.56
N ALA A 206 3.58 5.99 13.20
CA ALA A 206 4.93 5.64 12.73
C ALA A 206 5.70 4.83 13.79
N GLN A 207 5.70 5.30 15.04
CA GLN A 207 6.27 4.57 16.18
C GLN A 207 5.61 3.21 16.38
N GLY A 208 4.29 3.14 16.23
CA GLY A 208 3.55 1.88 16.29
C GLY A 208 4.06 0.89 15.24
N PHE A 209 4.23 1.33 13.98
CA PHE A 209 4.77 0.46 12.92
C PHE A 209 6.22 0.07 13.15
N ALA A 210 7.07 0.98 13.64
CA ALA A 210 8.43 0.64 14.01
C ALA A 210 8.47 -0.45 15.10
N SER A 211 7.48 -0.46 16.00
CA SER A 211 7.34 -1.49 17.04
C SER A 211 6.77 -2.81 16.48
N GLU A 212 5.74 -2.75 15.63
CA GLU A 212 5.11 -3.93 15.01
C GLU A 212 6.07 -4.67 14.06
N LEU A 213 6.97 -3.93 13.41
CA LEU A 213 7.98 -4.47 12.49
C LEU A 213 9.33 -4.75 13.18
N GLU A 214 9.42 -4.57 14.50
CA GLU A 214 10.65 -4.79 15.25
C GLU A 214 11.12 -6.25 15.08
N GLY A 215 12.37 -6.42 14.64
CA GLY A 215 12.98 -7.74 14.42
C GLY A 215 12.79 -8.31 13.02
N LEU A 216 12.05 -7.63 12.14
CA LEU A 216 11.98 -7.96 10.71
C LEU A 216 13.11 -7.23 9.96
N ASP A 217 13.76 -7.91 9.01
CA ASP A 217 14.83 -7.34 8.17
C ASP A 217 14.27 -6.74 6.87
N VAL A 218 13.25 -5.89 7.01
CA VAL A 218 12.53 -5.28 5.89
C VAL A 218 12.36 -3.77 6.13
N PRO A 219 12.76 -2.90 5.17
CA PRO A 219 12.69 -1.47 5.37
C PRO A 219 11.24 -0.96 5.39
N LEU A 220 10.97 -0.01 6.27
CA LEU A 220 9.71 0.73 6.36
C LEU A 220 9.80 2.05 5.59
N THR A 221 8.88 2.24 4.66
CA THR A 221 8.66 3.51 3.96
C THR A 221 7.39 4.17 4.46
N ILE A 222 7.47 5.42 4.91
CA ILE A 222 6.28 6.22 5.24
C ILE A 222 5.89 7.07 4.03
N GLN A 223 4.63 6.95 3.62
CA GLN A 223 4.03 7.82 2.62
C GLN A 223 3.28 8.97 3.29
N LEU A 224 3.59 10.21 2.90
CA LEU A 224 2.91 11.43 3.33
C LEU A 224 2.26 12.10 2.11
N SER A 225 1.05 12.63 2.25
CA SER A 225 0.45 13.55 1.28
C SER A 225 1.14 14.91 1.32
N ALA A 226 1.45 15.50 0.17
CA ALA A 226 1.89 16.89 0.03
C ALA A 226 0.72 17.87 -0.17
N ALA A 227 -0.46 17.36 -0.53
CA ALA A 227 -1.64 18.17 -0.78
C ALA A 227 -2.00 19.05 0.43
N ASP A 228 -2.35 20.31 0.15
CA ASP A 228 -2.79 21.31 1.12
C ASP A 228 -1.83 21.49 2.32
N THR A 229 -0.53 21.27 2.12
CA THR A 229 0.49 21.34 3.18
C THR A 229 1.65 22.23 2.75
N GLU A 230 2.16 23.05 3.68
CA GLU A 230 3.34 23.89 3.43
C GLU A 230 4.64 23.10 3.59
N ALA A 231 5.68 23.51 2.84
CA ALA A 231 6.97 22.81 2.83
C ALA A 231 7.66 22.78 4.20
N ASP A 232 7.58 23.86 4.99
CA ASP A 232 8.10 23.89 6.37
C ASP A 232 7.49 22.80 7.23
N ARG A 233 6.15 22.74 7.27
CA ARG A 233 5.41 21.77 8.06
C ARG A 233 5.71 20.33 7.63
N LEU A 234 5.76 20.07 6.33
CA LEU A 234 6.02 18.72 5.82
C LEU A 234 7.45 18.27 6.08
N ALA A 235 8.43 19.19 6.02
CA ALA A 235 9.81 18.91 6.36
C ALA A 235 9.98 18.65 7.87
N GLU A 236 9.40 19.48 8.74
CA GLU A 236 9.40 19.28 10.20
C GLU A 236 8.74 17.95 10.58
N LEU A 237 7.59 17.64 9.99
CA LEU A 237 6.95 16.35 10.18
C LEU A 237 7.86 15.20 9.74
N THR A 238 8.50 15.30 8.57
CA THR A 238 9.40 14.24 8.11
C THR A 238 10.54 14.00 9.12
N GLN A 239 11.19 15.06 9.61
CA GLN A 239 12.25 14.97 10.61
C GLN A 239 11.79 14.31 11.92
N GLN A 240 10.55 14.60 12.34
CA GLN A 240 9.95 13.96 13.52
C GLN A 240 9.76 12.45 13.34
N LEU A 241 9.58 11.97 12.10
CA LEU A 241 9.33 10.58 11.76
C LEU A 241 10.60 9.79 11.42
N GLU A 242 11.72 10.46 11.08
CA GLU A 242 12.98 9.84 10.68
C GLU A 242 13.49 8.73 11.63
N PRO A 243 13.31 8.81 12.98
CA PRO A 243 13.70 7.72 13.86
C PRO A 243 12.90 6.41 13.68
N TYR A 244 11.76 6.46 13.01
CA TYR A 244 10.79 5.35 12.93
C TYR A 244 10.65 4.77 11.53
N ALA A 245 11.37 5.28 10.51
CA ALA A 245 11.25 4.81 9.14
C ALA A 245 12.56 5.00 8.35
N ASP A 246 12.81 4.11 7.39
CA ASP A 246 14.01 4.11 6.57
C ASP A 246 13.90 5.08 5.37
N ARG A 247 12.67 5.27 4.87
CA ARG A 247 12.40 6.01 3.63
C ARG A 247 11.10 6.80 3.73
N PHE A 248 11.01 7.87 2.94
CA PHE A 248 9.81 8.68 2.83
C PHE A 248 9.40 8.85 1.36
N VAL A 249 8.10 8.82 1.10
CA VAL A 249 7.55 9.13 -0.23
C VAL A 249 6.42 10.15 -0.11
N TYR A 250 6.48 11.19 -0.93
CA TYR A 250 5.48 12.26 -0.92
C TYR A 250 4.46 12.07 -2.03
N GLY A 251 3.21 11.78 -1.66
CA GLY A 251 2.07 11.81 -2.58
C GLY A 251 1.87 13.23 -3.11
N THR A 252 1.97 13.42 -4.42
CA THR A 252 2.03 14.74 -5.05
C THR A 252 1.31 14.75 -6.39
N HIS A 253 0.68 15.89 -6.66
CA HIS A 253 0.17 16.24 -7.98
C HIS A 253 1.06 17.35 -8.59
N PRO A 254 0.89 17.69 -9.88
CA PRO A 254 1.64 18.75 -10.53
C PRO A 254 1.62 20.08 -9.75
N ASP A 255 0.48 20.42 -9.14
CA ASP A 255 0.31 21.66 -8.37
C ASP A 255 1.13 21.68 -7.07
N ASP A 256 1.40 20.51 -6.47
CA ASP A 256 2.15 20.36 -5.22
C ASP A 256 3.66 20.12 -5.45
N ALA A 257 4.08 19.92 -6.71
CA ALA A 257 5.43 19.50 -7.03
C ALA A 257 6.51 20.50 -6.59
N ALA A 258 6.20 21.79 -6.56
CA ALA A 258 7.10 22.82 -6.04
C ALA A 258 7.33 22.68 -4.52
N THR A 259 6.25 22.40 -3.77
CA THR A 259 6.30 22.14 -2.33
C THR A 259 7.19 20.95 -2.02
N VAL A 260 7.00 19.82 -2.72
CA VAL A 260 7.79 18.60 -2.49
C VAL A 260 9.27 18.80 -2.81
N ARG A 261 9.59 19.48 -3.93
CA ARG A 261 10.99 19.85 -4.23
C ARG A 261 11.62 20.66 -3.11
N ASP A 262 10.86 21.60 -2.55
CA ASP A 262 11.33 22.45 -1.45
C ASP A 262 11.60 21.64 -0.17
N VAL A 263 10.69 20.73 0.19
CA VAL A 263 10.87 19.79 1.32
C VAL A 263 12.15 18.97 1.16
N ILE A 264 12.32 18.28 0.03
CA ILE A 264 13.47 17.41 -0.23
C ILE A 264 14.78 18.20 -0.18
N ARG A 265 14.80 19.41 -0.76
CA ARG A 265 15.95 20.32 -0.72
C ARG A 265 16.35 20.67 0.71
N ARG A 266 15.38 20.95 1.59
CA ARG A 266 15.63 21.33 2.99
C ARG A 266 16.18 20.15 3.78
N LEU A 267 15.57 18.98 3.64
CA LEU A 267 16.00 17.76 4.33
C LEU A 267 17.40 17.31 3.89
N SER A 268 17.66 17.37 2.59
CA SER A 268 18.98 17.05 2.02
C SER A 268 20.05 18.07 2.46
N GLY A 269 19.70 19.35 2.59
CA GLY A 269 20.60 20.40 3.06
C GLY A 269 20.88 20.36 4.57
N ALA A 270 19.90 19.96 5.39
CA ALA A 270 20.06 19.79 6.82
C ALA A 270 21.08 18.69 7.17
N ASN A 271 21.11 17.61 6.38
CA ASN A 271 22.08 16.52 6.52
C ASN A 271 23.53 16.90 6.21
N VAL A 272 23.79 18.09 5.64
CA VAL A 272 25.16 18.61 5.40
C VAL A 272 25.69 19.40 6.61
N HIS A 273 24.86 19.67 7.64
CA HIS A 273 25.21 20.53 8.77
C HIS A 273 25.27 19.83 10.13
N THR A 274 25.42 18.50 10.16
CA THR A 274 25.79 17.78 11.40
C THR A 274 27.27 17.42 11.39
N PRO A 275 28.19 18.31 11.83
CA PRO A 275 29.53 17.90 12.22
C PRO A 275 29.48 17.24 13.61
N ALA A 276 29.91 15.97 13.65
CA ALA A 276 30.42 15.16 14.77
C ALA A 276 29.82 15.34 16.18
#